data_AF-A0A432VFA8-F1
#
_entry.id   AF-A0A432VFA8-F1
#
_cell.length_a   1.000
_cell.length_b   1.000
_cell.length_c   1.000
_cell.angle_alpha   90.00
_cell.angle_beta   90.00
_cell.angle_gamma   90.00
#
_symmetry.space_group_name_H-M   'P 1'
#
loop_
_entity.id
_entity.type
_entity.pdbx_description
1 polymer ?
#
loop_
_entity_poly.entity_id
_entity_poly.type
_entity_poly.pdbx_seq_one_letter_code
_entity_poly.pdbx_strand_id
1 'polypeptide(L)'
;MDTKALFQAVSGKMHADFKASAQVAHRGSKGTIRENIFRKFLEEGRLPSKYGLGSGEIVGRIKDTSRQSDLIIYDKIDGVTLLYDEHTQVYPIDCVYGIVEVKSGLSKKEFIDALDKIAAFKSMAPGGRVRESRGGATASFPRPRPFGTVFAYNLAGNSMNSLTENLREWEQRHPPELWPNYVCVLGVGTISHQGKDAFQKCLHSESITTESWPLFLEYREDSLWNFYSALHDLCARMRLGPVELLSYYEPLQRIGQFVTDGRFQFRRTNDNVPVRPNEATIAKIVNWCAGRQPISYEDYLLKRFGSLPVGLNSRQVLDRHIYLYDPDNLPGFHQLGDTPFHIDEDGVRPSQPSLLSIIEVVIDDHLYGVCMDSLGAEDFEVVL
;
A
#
# COMPACT_ATOMS: atom_id res chain seq x y z
N MET A 1 -1.26 -41.68 11.80
CA MET A 1 -1.38 -40.56 12.74
C MET A 1 -2.63 -39.78 12.38
N ASP A 2 -3.54 -39.56 13.32
CA ASP A 2 -4.74 -38.74 13.09
C ASP A 2 -4.36 -37.26 13.20
N THR A 3 -4.25 -36.59 12.05
CA THR A 3 -3.89 -35.17 11.97
C THR A 3 -4.95 -34.27 12.57
N LYS A 4 -6.23 -34.67 12.52
CA LYS A 4 -7.33 -33.91 13.10
C LYS A 4 -7.22 -33.92 14.63
N ALA A 5 -7.11 -35.10 15.23
CA ALA A 5 -6.96 -35.24 16.68
C ALA A 5 -5.71 -34.52 17.21
N LEU A 6 -4.59 -34.60 16.47
CA LEU A 6 -3.36 -33.85 16.79
C LEU A 6 -3.63 -32.35 16.85
N PHE A 7 -4.30 -31.79 15.84
CA PHE A 7 -4.51 -30.35 15.77
C PHE A 7 -5.56 -29.85 16.77
N GLN A 8 -6.56 -30.67 17.09
CA GLN A 8 -7.48 -30.40 18.20
C GLN A 8 -6.73 -30.31 19.54
N ALA A 9 -5.76 -31.19 19.80
CA ALA A 9 -4.92 -31.09 20.98
C ALA A 9 -4.07 -29.81 21.02
N VAL A 10 -3.52 -29.39 19.86
CA VAL A 10 -2.79 -28.11 19.73
C VAL A 10 -3.70 -26.91 20.00
N SER A 11 -4.92 -26.93 19.44
CA SER A 11 -5.97 -25.92 19.68
C SER A 11 -6.33 -25.84 21.17
N GLY A 12 -6.53 -26.99 21.81
CA GLY A 12 -6.75 -27.09 23.26
C GLY A 12 -5.62 -26.50 24.09
N LYS A 13 -4.36 -26.79 23.74
CA LYS A 13 -3.18 -26.21 24.40
C LYS A 13 -3.15 -24.69 24.27
N MET A 14 -3.35 -24.14 23.06
CA MET A 14 -3.38 -22.68 22.86
C MET A 14 -4.46 -22.02 23.72
N HIS A 15 -5.64 -22.64 23.80
CA HIS A 15 -6.72 -22.12 24.64
C HIS A 15 -6.38 -22.19 26.14
N ALA A 16 -5.69 -23.24 26.59
CA ALA A 16 -5.22 -23.38 27.97
C ALA A 16 -4.15 -22.31 28.31
N ASP A 17 -3.18 -22.11 27.43
CA ASP A 17 -2.14 -21.07 27.56
C ASP A 17 -2.78 -19.67 27.65
N PHE A 18 -3.80 -19.41 26.82
CA PHE A 18 -4.58 -18.17 26.91
C PHE A 18 -5.30 -18.02 28.27
N LYS A 19 -5.95 -19.09 28.77
CA LYS A 19 -6.61 -19.06 30.08
C LYS A 19 -5.62 -18.78 31.20
N ALA A 20 -4.42 -19.39 31.16
CA ALA A 20 -3.36 -19.14 32.11
C ALA A 20 -2.89 -17.68 32.08
N SER A 21 -2.80 -17.05 30.90
CA SER A 21 -2.41 -15.63 30.76
C SER A 21 -3.32 -14.67 31.54
N ALA A 22 -4.58 -15.05 31.79
CA ALA A 22 -5.53 -14.22 32.53
C ALA A 22 -5.11 -14.02 34.00
N GLN A 23 -4.31 -14.92 34.56
CA GLN A 23 -3.84 -14.90 35.96
C GLN A 23 -2.69 -13.91 36.21
N VAL A 24 -2.07 -13.37 35.16
CA VAL A 24 -1.00 -12.36 35.29
C VAL A 24 -1.62 -11.05 35.82
N ALA A 25 -0.94 -10.29 36.69
CA ALA A 25 -1.56 -9.13 37.37
C ALA A 25 -1.65 -7.87 36.49
N HIS A 26 -0.64 -7.58 35.66
CA HIS A 26 -0.54 -6.31 34.92
C HIS A 26 -1.33 -6.31 33.61
N ARG A 27 -2.30 -5.40 33.45
CA ARG A 27 -3.18 -5.32 32.26
C ARG A 27 -2.43 -5.14 30.94
N GLY A 28 -1.41 -4.27 30.88
CA GLY A 28 -0.59 -4.07 29.67
C GLY A 28 0.14 -5.32 29.23
N SER A 29 0.72 -6.07 30.19
CA SER A 29 1.39 -7.35 29.89
C SER A 29 0.44 -8.43 29.37
N LYS A 30 -0.86 -8.37 29.66
CA LYS A 30 -1.83 -9.40 29.21
C LYS A 30 -2.02 -9.40 27.70
N GLY A 31 -2.15 -8.22 27.09
CA GLY A 31 -2.32 -8.10 25.63
C GLY A 31 -1.12 -8.71 24.91
N THR A 32 0.06 -8.20 25.23
CA THR A 32 1.35 -8.67 24.70
C THR A 32 1.57 -10.17 24.93
N ILE A 33 1.24 -10.73 26.10
CA ILE A 33 1.36 -12.17 26.34
C ILE A 33 0.47 -12.97 25.38
N ARG A 34 -0.75 -12.50 25.11
CA ARG A 34 -1.72 -13.21 24.27
C ARG A 34 -1.39 -13.12 22.79
N GLU A 35 -0.87 -11.97 22.36
CA GLU A 35 -0.25 -11.80 21.04
C GLU A 35 0.94 -12.75 20.90
N ASN A 36 1.80 -12.84 21.92
CA ASN A 36 2.95 -13.73 21.93
C ASN A 36 2.58 -15.22 21.91
N ILE A 37 1.49 -15.65 22.55
CA ILE A 37 1.01 -17.04 22.45
C ILE A 37 0.69 -17.39 21.00
N PHE A 38 -0.04 -16.52 20.31
CA PHE A 38 -0.43 -16.74 18.92
C PHE A 38 0.77 -16.63 17.97
N ARG A 39 1.63 -15.64 18.17
CA ARG A 39 2.88 -15.48 17.42
C ARG A 39 3.78 -16.70 17.53
N LYS A 40 4.06 -17.17 18.75
CA LYS A 40 4.89 -18.37 18.97
C LYS A 40 4.33 -19.59 18.25
N PHE A 41 3.01 -19.77 18.29
CA PHE A 41 2.36 -20.83 17.55
C PHE A 41 2.67 -20.77 16.04
N LEU A 42 2.74 -19.59 15.44
CA LEU A 42 3.09 -19.42 14.02
C LEU A 42 4.59 -19.55 13.75
N GLU A 43 5.45 -19.00 14.63
CA GLU A 43 6.92 -19.01 14.49
C GLU A 43 7.54 -20.40 14.66
N GLU A 44 6.95 -21.26 15.49
CA GLU A 44 7.45 -22.61 15.79
C GLU A 44 7.20 -23.61 14.63
N GLY A 45 7.63 -23.24 13.42
CA GLY A 45 7.65 -24.09 12.23
C GLY A 45 6.29 -24.25 11.54
N ARG A 46 5.30 -23.42 11.86
CA ARG A 46 3.98 -23.46 11.22
C ARG A 46 3.92 -22.63 9.95
N LEU A 47 4.72 -21.57 9.84
CA LEU A 47 4.92 -20.88 8.56
C LEU A 47 6.28 -21.24 7.96
N PRO A 48 6.38 -21.38 6.62
CA PRO A 48 7.66 -21.49 5.94
C PRO A 48 8.63 -20.36 6.34
N SER A 49 9.93 -20.65 6.43
CA SER A 49 10.95 -19.74 6.95
C SER A 49 11.11 -18.41 6.18
N LYS A 50 10.56 -18.34 4.97
CA LYS A 50 10.50 -17.09 4.19
C LYS A 50 9.51 -16.06 4.75
N TYR A 51 8.55 -16.49 5.56
CA TYR A 51 7.60 -15.60 6.21
C TYR A 51 8.14 -15.20 7.57
N GLY A 52 8.51 -13.93 7.71
CA GLY A 52 8.86 -13.31 8.97
C GLY A 52 7.60 -12.86 9.70
N LEU A 53 7.64 -12.89 11.04
CA LEU A 53 6.61 -12.34 11.90
C LEU A 53 7.19 -11.16 12.68
N GLY A 54 6.44 -10.06 12.74
CA GLY A 54 6.87 -8.83 13.43
C GLY A 54 5.71 -8.10 14.09
N SER A 55 6.03 -7.11 14.94
CA SER A 55 5.09 -6.08 15.42
C SER A 55 5.61 -4.73 14.97
N GLY A 56 4.70 -3.80 14.69
CA GLY A 56 5.08 -2.40 14.51
C GLY A 56 4.22 -1.70 13.49
N GLU A 57 4.83 -0.78 12.75
CA GLU A 57 4.16 0.07 11.78
C GLU A 57 4.57 -0.32 10.36
N ILE A 58 3.69 -0.05 9.42
CA ILE A 58 3.91 -0.29 8.01
C ILE A 58 3.89 1.08 7.33
N VAL A 59 4.84 1.34 6.44
CA VAL A 59 4.88 2.57 5.63
C VAL A 59 4.54 2.22 4.19
N GLY A 60 3.65 3.01 3.58
CA GLY A 60 3.27 2.84 2.20
C GLY A 60 4.19 3.63 1.25
N ARG A 61 3.90 3.50 -0.05
CA ARG A 61 4.61 4.29 -1.08
C ARG A 61 4.08 5.73 -1.17
N ILE A 62 2.91 6.03 -0.59
CA ILE A 62 2.21 7.30 -0.73
C ILE A 62 2.19 8.03 0.62
N LYS A 63 3.38 8.44 1.09
CA LYS A 63 3.64 9.16 2.35
C LYS A 63 2.59 8.90 3.45
N ASP A 64 2.38 7.63 3.76
CA ASP A 64 1.36 7.11 4.66
C ASP A 64 1.96 6.06 5.60
N THR A 65 1.46 6.03 6.84
CA THR A 65 1.90 5.10 7.88
C THR A 65 0.68 4.45 8.51
N SER A 66 0.73 3.13 8.70
CA SER A 66 -0.32 2.38 9.36
C SER A 66 -0.36 2.69 10.86
N ARG A 67 -1.48 2.37 11.51
CA ARG A 67 -1.48 2.16 12.97
C ARG A 67 -0.58 0.97 13.31
N GLN A 68 -0.14 0.87 14.56
CA GLN A 68 0.58 -0.31 15.04
C GLN A 68 -0.26 -1.58 14.85
N SER A 69 0.34 -2.57 14.20
CA SER A 69 -0.22 -3.91 13.97
C SER A 69 0.39 -4.93 14.92
N ASP A 70 -0.47 -5.78 15.47
CA ASP A 70 -0.11 -6.79 16.47
C ASP A 70 0.80 -7.87 15.87
N LEU A 71 0.49 -8.30 14.64
CA LEU A 71 1.26 -9.28 13.89
C LEU A 71 1.31 -8.90 12.41
N ILE A 72 2.51 -8.65 11.92
CA ILE A 72 2.84 -8.39 10.52
C ILE A 72 3.50 -9.64 9.95
N ILE A 73 3.01 -10.12 8.82
CA ILE A 73 3.63 -11.22 8.06
C ILE A 73 4.37 -10.60 6.88
N TYR A 74 5.69 -10.70 6.89
CA TYR A 74 6.56 -10.06 5.90
C TYR A 74 7.52 -11.04 5.22
N ASP A 75 8.14 -10.63 4.13
CA ASP A 75 9.18 -11.40 3.45
C ASP A 75 10.51 -11.30 4.21
N LYS A 76 10.92 -12.40 4.84
CA LYS A 76 12.16 -12.47 5.63
C LYS A 76 13.41 -12.64 4.77
N ILE A 77 13.25 -13.07 3.52
CA ILE A 77 14.37 -13.37 2.62
C ILE A 77 14.71 -12.14 1.79
N ASP A 78 13.72 -11.58 1.10
CA ASP A 78 13.91 -10.48 0.14
C ASP A 78 13.38 -9.13 0.66
N GLY A 79 12.70 -9.13 1.82
CA GLY A 79 12.20 -7.91 2.44
C GLY A 79 13.26 -7.14 3.23
N VAL A 80 12.92 -5.89 3.56
CA VAL A 80 13.78 -4.98 4.32
C VAL A 80 12.98 -4.38 5.47
N THR A 81 13.58 -4.25 6.64
CA THR A 81 13.04 -3.47 7.75
C THR A 81 13.71 -2.09 7.75
N LEU A 82 12.93 -1.02 7.69
CA LEU A 82 13.46 0.36 7.65
C LEU A 82 13.93 0.83 9.03
N LEU A 83 13.26 0.38 10.08
CA LEU A 83 13.68 0.59 11.47
C LEU A 83 13.58 -0.74 12.20
N TYR A 84 14.69 -1.17 12.79
CA TYR A 84 14.73 -2.36 13.63
C TYR A 84 15.06 -1.94 15.06
N ASP A 85 14.04 -1.86 15.90
CA ASP A 85 14.17 -1.72 17.35
C ASP A 85 13.47 -2.89 18.05
N GLU A 86 13.88 -3.22 19.28
CA GLU A 86 13.28 -4.31 20.07
C GLU A 86 11.79 -4.09 20.35
N HIS A 87 11.34 -2.83 20.34
CA HIS A 87 9.97 -2.47 20.69
C HIS A 87 9.15 -1.99 19.50
N THR A 88 9.76 -1.48 18.43
CA THR A 88 9.04 -0.99 17.26
C THR A 88 9.81 -1.25 15.98
N GLN A 89 9.19 -2.00 15.07
CA GLN A 89 9.74 -2.25 13.75
C GLN A 89 8.93 -1.48 12.70
N VAL A 90 9.60 -1.01 11.64
CA VAL A 90 8.94 -0.31 10.53
C VAL A 90 9.18 -1.08 9.24
N TYR A 91 8.10 -1.48 8.58
CA TYR A 91 8.13 -2.29 7.37
C TYR A 91 7.62 -1.51 6.15
N PRO A 92 8.34 -1.50 5.02
CA PRO A 92 7.78 -1.10 3.74
C PRO A 92 6.62 -2.01 3.35
N ILE A 93 5.50 -1.46 2.88
CA ILE A 93 4.34 -2.26 2.45
C ILE A 93 4.67 -3.29 1.36
N ASP A 94 5.69 -3.03 0.54
CA ASP A 94 6.10 -3.92 -0.55
C ASP A 94 6.64 -5.28 -0.07
N CYS A 95 7.13 -5.37 1.17
CA CYS A 95 7.57 -6.65 1.75
C CYS A 95 6.53 -7.27 2.69
N VAL A 96 5.32 -6.72 2.78
CA VAL A 96 4.28 -7.20 3.71
C VAL A 96 3.26 -8.03 2.95
N TYR A 97 3.09 -9.29 3.37
CA TYR A 97 2.03 -10.18 2.87
C TYR A 97 0.67 -9.79 3.47
N GLY A 98 0.64 -9.47 4.75
CA GLY A 98 -0.59 -9.08 5.43
C GLY A 98 -0.44 -8.93 6.93
N ILE A 99 -1.55 -8.59 7.58
CA ILE A 99 -1.63 -8.42 9.03
C ILE A 99 -2.64 -9.37 9.67
N VAL A 100 -2.40 -9.70 10.94
CA VAL A 100 -3.35 -10.38 11.82
C VAL A 100 -3.61 -9.52 13.05
N GLU A 101 -4.84 -9.06 13.23
CA GLU A 101 -5.28 -8.37 14.45
C GLU A 101 -5.67 -9.41 15.50
N VAL A 102 -4.98 -9.41 16.64
CA VAL A 102 -5.12 -10.47 17.67
C VAL A 102 -5.90 -9.93 18.85
N LYS A 103 -7.11 -10.47 19.07
CA LYS A 103 -8.03 -9.98 20.11
C LYS A 103 -8.25 -11.02 21.20
N SER A 104 -8.24 -10.58 22.46
CA SER A 104 -8.54 -11.46 23.59
C SER A 104 -10.01 -11.87 23.65
N GLY A 105 -10.89 -10.93 23.30
CA GLY A 105 -12.34 -11.09 23.26
C GLY A 105 -12.89 -10.15 22.20
N LEU A 106 -13.64 -10.70 21.24
CA LEU A 106 -14.06 -9.97 20.05
C LEU A 106 -15.46 -9.38 20.23
N SER A 107 -15.55 -8.29 20.97
CA SER A 107 -16.78 -7.48 21.10
C SER A 107 -17.09 -6.75 19.78
N LYS A 108 -18.31 -6.21 19.62
CA LYS A 108 -18.63 -5.36 18.44
C LYS A 108 -17.62 -4.23 18.27
N LYS A 109 -17.23 -3.54 19.35
CA LYS A 109 -16.26 -2.43 19.31
C LYS A 109 -14.88 -2.90 18.83
N GLU A 110 -14.35 -3.97 19.43
CA GLU A 110 -13.04 -4.52 19.06
C GLU A 110 -13.02 -5.05 17.63
N PHE A 111 -14.14 -5.62 17.18
CA PHE A 111 -14.26 -6.10 15.82
C PHE A 111 -14.23 -4.96 14.80
N ILE A 112 -15.04 -3.91 15.00
CA ILE A 112 -15.02 -2.74 14.10
C ILE A 112 -13.64 -2.06 14.10
N ASP A 113 -12.98 -1.89 15.25
CA ASP A 113 -11.61 -1.34 15.29
C ASP A 113 -10.61 -2.19 14.49
N ALA A 114 -10.71 -3.52 14.56
CA ALA A 114 -9.88 -4.41 13.76
C ALA A 114 -10.18 -4.29 12.24
N LEU A 115 -11.45 -4.16 11.86
CA LEU A 115 -11.84 -3.93 10.46
C LEU A 115 -11.29 -2.59 9.94
N ASP A 116 -11.43 -1.52 10.72
CA ASP A 116 -10.94 -0.18 10.35
C ASP A 116 -9.42 -0.16 10.22
N LYS A 117 -8.69 -0.86 11.10
CA LYS A 117 -7.23 -1.04 10.98
C LYS A 117 -6.84 -1.81 9.71
N ILE A 118 -7.53 -2.91 9.41
CA ILE A 118 -7.30 -3.69 8.19
C ILE A 118 -7.57 -2.82 6.95
N ALA A 119 -8.67 -2.07 6.95
CA ALA A 119 -9.03 -1.18 5.86
C ALA A 119 -7.95 -0.11 5.62
N ALA A 120 -7.53 0.56 6.69
CA ALA A 120 -6.47 1.57 6.63
C ALA A 120 -5.15 0.99 6.11
N PHE A 121 -4.76 -0.21 6.58
CA PHE A 121 -3.57 -0.90 6.06
C PHE A 121 -3.71 -1.24 4.57
N LYS A 122 -4.84 -1.82 4.17
CA LYS A 122 -5.06 -2.22 2.77
C LYS A 122 -5.16 -1.02 1.82
N SER A 123 -5.67 0.13 2.28
CA SER A 123 -5.76 1.33 1.44
C SER A 123 -4.39 1.95 1.13
N MET A 124 -3.35 1.63 1.91
CA MET A 124 -1.97 2.04 1.65
C MET A 124 -1.32 1.24 0.52
N ALA A 125 -1.88 0.07 0.17
CA ALA A 125 -1.31 -0.79 -0.86
C ALA A 125 -1.41 -0.09 -2.22
N PRO A 126 -0.26 0.20 -2.88
CA PRO A 126 -0.30 0.89 -4.14
C PRO A 126 -0.94 -0.01 -5.22
N GLY A 127 -1.64 0.61 -6.16
CA GLY A 127 -2.11 -0.08 -7.35
C GLY A 127 -0.97 -0.39 -8.33
N GLY A 128 -1.34 -0.59 -9.59
CA GLY A 128 -0.37 -0.72 -10.68
C GLY A 128 0.24 -2.11 -10.81
N ARG A 129 1.44 -2.15 -11.39
CA ARG A 129 2.11 -3.40 -11.79
C ARG A 129 3.50 -3.48 -11.19
N VAL A 130 3.88 -4.70 -10.81
CA VAL A 130 5.26 -5.06 -10.53
C VAL A 130 5.93 -5.45 -11.83
N ARG A 131 7.20 -5.06 -12.00
CA ARG A 131 8.06 -5.49 -13.11
C ARG A 131 9.29 -6.18 -12.54
N GLU A 132 9.63 -7.33 -13.08
CA GLU A 132 10.77 -8.12 -12.65
C GLU A 132 11.55 -8.61 -13.87
N SER A 133 12.86 -8.39 -13.91
CA SER A 133 13.72 -8.92 -14.97
C SER A 133 14.23 -10.29 -14.56
N ARG A 134 13.95 -11.32 -15.36
CA ARG A 134 14.50 -12.67 -15.20
C ARG A 134 15.05 -13.16 -16.54
N GLY A 135 16.35 -13.44 -16.56
CA GLY A 135 17.01 -14.04 -17.73
C GLY A 135 16.88 -13.23 -19.03
N GLY A 136 16.89 -11.89 -18.94
CA GLY A 136 16.75 -11.00 -20.10
C GLY A 136 15.30 -10.73 -20.54
N ALA A 137 14.30 -11.34 -19.89
CA ALA A 137 12.88 -11.05 -20.10
C ALA A 137 12.30 -10.27 -18.91
N THR A 138 11.48 -9.26 -19.19
CA THR A 138 10.75 -8.52 -18.14
C THR A 138 9.36 -9.10 -17.98
N ALA A 139 9.11 -9.76 -16.86
CA ALA A 139 7.76 -10.14 -16.45
C ALA A 139 7.07 -8.94 -15.80
N SER A 140 5.78 -8.75 -16.10
CA SER A 140 4.97 -7.74 -15.42
C SER A 140 3.65 -8.35 -14.95
N PHE A 141 3.34 -8.18 -13.68
CA PHE A 141 2.11 -8.69 -13.05
C PHE A 141 1.45 -7.61 -12.21
N PRO A 142 0.13 -7.67 -11.97
CA PRO A 142 -0.54 -6.76 -11.05
C PRO A 142 0.12 -6.80 -9.68
N ARG A 143 0.30 -5.65 -9.04
CA ARG A 143 0.81 -5.62 -7.67
C ARG A 143 -0.21 -6.33 -6.76
N PRO A 144 0.24 -7.28 -5.91
CA PRO A 144 -0.69 -8.00 -5.05
C PRO A 144 -1.24 -7.06 -3.97
N ARG A 145 -2.48 -7.31 -3.55
CA ARG A 145 -3.11 -6.64 -2.43
C ARG A 145 -2.86 -7.45 -1.15
N PRO A 146 -2.31 -6.84 -0.09
CA PRO A 146 -2.05 -7.57 1.13
C PRO A 146 -3.34 -8.07 1.77
N PHE A 147 -3.24 -9.13 2.57
CA PHE A 147 -4.39 -9.66 3.30
C PHE A 147 -4.51 -9.04 4.70
N GLY A 148 -5.73 -9.03 5.24
CA GLY A 148 -5.98 -8.65 6.62
C GLY A 148 -6.89 -9.68 7.27
N THR A 149 -6.51 -10.17 8.45
CA THR A 149 -7.29 -11.18 9.17
C THR A 149 -7.46 -10.80 10.63
N VAL A 150 -8.50 -11.36 11.26
CA VAL A 150 -8.76 -11.18 12.69
C VAL A 150 -8.71 -12.55 13.35
N PHE A 151 -7.93 -12.66 14.42
CA PHE A 151 -7.91 -13.84 15.28
C PHE A 151 -8.33 -13.45 16.70
N ALA A 152 -9.32 -14.14 17.24
CA ALA A 152 -9.76 -13.91 18.61
C ALA A 152 -9.84 -15.18 19.44
N TYR A 153 -9.51 -15.07 20.72
CA TYR A 153 -9.60 -16.21 21.64
C TYR A 153 -11.02 -16.48 22.15
N ASN A 154 -11.88 -15.46 22.22
CA ASN A 154 -13.27 -15.57 22.69
C ASN A 154 -14.17 -14.56 22.00
N LEU A 155 -15.49 -14.79 22.08
CA LEU A 155 -16.51 -13.76 21.91
C LEU A 155 -16.60 -12.88 23.17
N ALA A 156 -17.14 -11.67 23.06
CA ALA A 156 -17.31 -10.76 24.20
C ALA A 156 -18.65 -10.00 24.14
N GLY A 157 -19.72 -10.63 24.62
CA GLY A 157 -21.07 -10.05 24.64
C GLY A 157 -21.79 -10.11 23.30
N ASN A 158 -21.37 -11.01 22.40
CA ASN A 158 -21.87 -11.14 21.03
C ASN A 158 -21.82 -12.60 20.56
N SER A 159 -22.34 -12.89 19.36
CA SER A 159 -22.32 -14.19 18.72
C SER A 159 -21.59 -14.11 17.37
N MET A 160 -21.28 -15.26 16.76
CA MET A 160 -20.75 -15.29 15.40
C MET A 160 -21.74 -14.72 14.37
N ASN A 161 -23.04 -14.95 14.57
CA ASN A 161 -24.08 -14.38 13.71
C ASN A 161 -24.10 -12.85 13.80
N SER A 162 -24.07 -12.30 15.01
CA SER A 162 -24.06 -10.84 15.16
C SER A 162 -22.75 -10.20 14.67
N LEU A 163 -21.61 -10.88 14.77
CA LEU A 163 -20.37 -10.43 14.09
C LEU A 163 -20.51 -10.44 12.57
N THR A 164 -21.16 -11.46 12.00
CA THR A 164 -21.39 -11.55 10.55
C THR A 164 -22.31 -10.42 10.07
N GLU A 165 -23.34 -10.08 10.84
CA GLU A 165 -24.23 -8.93 10.58
C GLU A 165 -23.46 -7.60 10.68
N ASN A 166 -22.67 -7.40 11.74
CA ASN A 166 -21.83 -6.21 11.89
C ASN A 166 -20.83 -6.06 10.73
N LEU A 167 -20.27 -7.17 10.23
CA LEU A 167 -19.38 -7.16 9.08
C LEU A 167 -20.13 -6.70 7.83
N ARG A 168 -21.32 -7.26 7.55
CA ARG A 168 -22.17 -6.83 6.42
C ARG A 168 -22.52 -5.34 6.48
N GLU A 169 -22.85 -4.81 7.66
CA GLU A 169 -23.14 -3.38 7.86
C GLU A 169 -21.90 -2.50 7.62
N TRP A 170 -20.72 -2.98 8.01
CA TRP A 170 -19.47 -2.28 7.80
C TRP A 170 -19.06 -2.28 6.32
N GLU A 171 -19.24 -3.41 5.63
CA GLU A 171 -18.94 -3.61 4.20
C GLU A 171 -19.76 -2.71 3.29
N GLN A 172 -20.99 -2.36 3.66
CA GLN A 172 -21.82 -1.42 2.87
C GLN A 172 -21.19 -0.02 2.73
N ARG A 173 -20.24 0.33 3.61
CA ARG A 173 -19.58 1.64 3.66
C ARG A 173 -18.13 1.62 3.16
N HIS A 174 -17.63 0.45 2.76
CA HIS A 174 -16.23 0.27 2.36
C HIS A 174 -16.16 -0.58 1.10
N PRO A 175 -15.29 -0.25 0.14
CA PRO A 175 -15.19 -1.05 -1.07
C PRO A 175 -14.50 -2.41 -0.81
N PRO A 176 -14.77 -3.44 -1.63
CA PRO A 176 -14.34 -4.84 -1.37
C PRO A 176 -12.85 -5.04 -1.17
N GLU A 177 -12.02 -4.21 -1.79
CA GLU A 177 -10.57 -4.22 -1.64
C GLU A 177 -10.09 -3.99 -0.20
N LEU A 178 -10.92 -3.39 0.65
CA LEU A 178 -10.61 -3.09 2.04
C LEU A 178 -11.16 -4.15 3.01
N TRP A 179 -11.99 -5.08 2.54
CA TRP A 179 -12.64 -6.06 3.40
C TRP A 179 -11.62 -7.05 3.99
N PRO A 180 -11.84 -7.58 5.21
CA PRO A 180 -10.97 -8.61 5.78
C PRO A 180 -11.05 -9.90 4.98
N ASN A 181 -9.97 -10.67 4.91
CA ASN A 181 -9.95 -11.96 4.21
C ASN A 181 -10.52 -13.10 5.07
N TYR A 182 -10.33 -13.00 6.39
CA TYR A 182 -10.68 -14.08 7.29
C TYR A 182 -10.82 -13.60 8.74
N VAL A 183 -11.84 -14.10 9.43
CA VAL A 183 -12.05 -13.85 10.86
C VAL A 183 -12.20 -15.19 11.57
N CYS A 184 -11.47 -15.41 12.66
CA CYS A 184 -11.57 -16.62 13.46
C CYS A 184 -11.80 -16.29 14.93
N VAL A 185 -12.74 -16.99 15.55
CA VAL A 185 -12.86 -17.07 17.00
C VAL A 185 -12.56 -18.49 17.45
N LEU A 186 -11.47 -18.65 18.19
CA LEU A 186 -10.94 -19.93 18.64
C LEU A 186 -12.00 -20.71 19.44
N GLY A 187 -12.14 -21.99 19.15
CA GLY A 187 -13.12 -22.87 19.78
C GLY A 187 -14.56 -22.63 19.33
N VAL A 188 -14.82 -21.70 18.41
CA VAL A 188 -16.18 -21.35 17.94
C VAL A 188 -16.29 -21.60 16.44
N GLY A 189 -15.55 -20.85 15.62
CA GLY A 189 -15.67 -20.92 14.16
C GLY A 189 -15.09 -19.71 13.46
N THR A 190 -15.46 -19.54 12.19
CA THR A 190 -14.83 -18.57 11.29
C THR A 190 -15.85 -17.81 10.46
N ILE A 191 -15.52 -16.59 10.05
CA ILE A 191 -16.25 -15.82 9.04
C ILE A 191 -15.31 -15.63 7.86
N SER A 192 -15.79 -15.96 6.66
CA SER A 192 -15.06 -15.80 5.41
C SER A 192 -16.00 -15.43 4.28
N HIS A 193 -15.51 -14.64 3.33
CA HIS A 193 -16.27 -14.32 2.13
C HIS A 193 -16.40 -15.51 1.22
N GLN A 194 -17.59 -15.67 0.64
CA GLN A 194 -17.86 -16.61 -0.44
C GLN A 194 -18.10 -15.82 -1.73
N GLY A 195 -17.58 -16.32 -2.84
CA GLY A 195 -17.84 -15.77 -4.17
C GLY A 195 -18.97 -16.52 -4.87
N LYS A 196 -19.35 -16.05 -6.07
CA LYS A 196 -20.32 -16.77 -6.92
C LYS A 196 -19.82 -18.16 -7.35
N ASP A 197 -18.51 -18.33 -7.50
CA ASP A 197 -17.91 -19.55 -8.04
C ASP A 197 -17.33 -20.44 -6.93
N ALA A 198 -18.06 -21.53 -6.66
CA ALA A 198 -17.74 -22.61 -5.73
C ALA A 198 -17.41 -22.19 -4.28
N PHE A 199 -17.61 -23.11 -3.35
CA PHE A 199 -17.27 -22.86 -1.96
C PHE A 199 -15.74 -22.79 -1.80
N GLN A 200 -15.23 -21.63 -1.41
CA GLN A 200 -13.80 -21.44 -1.15
C GLN A 200 -13.58 -21.24 0.35
N LYS A 201 -12.55 -21.90 0.88
CA LYS A 201 -12.24 -21.79 2.31
C LYS A 201 -11.82 -20.36 2.70
N CYS A 202 -11.09 -19.66 1.83
CA CYS A 202 -10.66 -18.29 2.04
C CYS A 202 -10.39 -17.63 0.68
N LEU A 203 -10.87 -16.41 0.50
CA LEU A 203 -10.62 -15.61 -0.70
C LEU A 203 -9.39 -14.71 -0.51
N HIS A 204 -8.59 -14.60 -1.57
CA HIS A 204 -7.54 -13.59 -1.67
C HIS A 204 -8.15 -12.20 -1.83
N SER A 205 -7.40 -11.15 -1.48
CA SER A 205 -7.89 -9.78 -1.52
C SER A 205 -8.35 -9.36 -2.93
N GLU A 206 -7.76 -9.93 -3.98
CA GLU A 206 -8.12 -9.70 -5.37
C GLU A 206 -9.37 -10.47 -5.82
N SER A 207 -9.77 -11.50 -5.08
CA SER A 207 -10.95 -12.32 -5.39
C SER A 207 -12.21 -11.88 -4.63
N ILE A 208 -12.06 -11.02 -3.62
CA ILE A 208 -13.19 -10.42 -2.90
C ILE A 208 -13.76 -9.31 -3.76
N THR A 209 -15.06 -9.40 -4.05
CA THR A 209 -15.77 -8.44 -4.91
C THR A 209 -17.06 -7.99 -4.25
N THR A 210 -17.78 -7.03 -4.86
CA THR A 210 -19.10 -6.60 -4.40
C THR A 210 -20.15 -7.71 -4.42
N GLU A 211 -19.90 -8.79 -5.16
CA GLU A 211 -20.76 -9.96 -5.21
C GLU A 211 -20.43 -10.99 -4.13
N SER A 212 -19.34 -10.78 -3.39
CA SER A 212 -18.96 -11.63 -2.27
C SER A 212 -19.81 -11.34 -1.04
N TRP A 213 -20.07 -12.37 -0.22
CA TRP A 213 -20.79 -12.21 1.04
C TRP A 213 -20.11 -12.96 2.18
N PRO A 214 -20.11 -12.42 3.41
CA PRO A 214 -19.55 -13.11 4.55
C PRO A 214 -20.46 -14.26 5.00
N LEU A 215 -19.84 -15.41 5.24
CA LEU A 215 -20.47 -16.63 5.74
C LEU A 215 -19.78 -17.09 7.03
N PHE A 216 -20.59 -17.29 8.07
CA PHE A 216 -20.17 -17.97 9.29
C PHE A 216 -20.18 -19.49 9.12
N LEU A 217 -19.09 -20.13 9.52
CA LEU A 217 -18.94 -21.58 9.59
C LEU A 217 -18.57 -21.99 11.02
N GLU A 218 -19.38 -22.85 11.62
CA GLU A 218 -19.10 -23.42 12.93
C GLU A 218 -18.09 -24.55 12.80
N TYR A 219 -16.94 -24.39 13.44
CA TYR A 219 -15.86 -25.38 13.43
C TYR A 219 -15.47 -25.88 14.82
N ARG A 220 -15.88 -25.17 15.88
CA ARG A 220 -15.55 -25.51 17.27
C ARG A 220 -14.04 -25.70 17.46
N GLU A 221 -13.62 -26.89 17.89
CA GLU A 221 -12.23 -27.28 18.14
C GLU A 221 -11.36 -27.20 16.87
N ASP A 222 -11.96 -27.33 15.68
CA ASP A 222 -11.27 -27.29 14.39
C ASP A 222 -11.06 -25.86 13.86
N SER A 223 -11.52 -24.83 14.57
CA SER A 223 -11.39 -23.42 14.16
C SER A 223 -9.94 -22.98 13.92
N LEU A 224 -9.00 -23.39 14.80
CA LEU A 224 -7.59 -23.06 14.63
C LEU A 224 -7.00 -23.66 13.34
N TRP A 225 -7.39 -24.89 12.99
CA TRP A 225 -6.91 -25.56 11.78
C TRP A 225 -7.35 -24.82 10.53
N ASN A 226 -8.62 -24.40 10.51
CA ASN A 226 -9.17 -23.66 9.38
C ASN A 226 -8.54 -22.28 9.24
N PHE A 227 -8.35 -21.56 10.35
CA PHE A 227 -7.61 -20.29 10.35
C PHE A 227 -6.18 -20.47 9.85
N TYR A 228 -5.44 -21.45 10.39
CA TYR A 228 -4.06 -21.72 9.99
C TYR A 228 -3.95 -22.08 8.50
N SER A 229 -4.87 -22.93 8.01
CA SER A 229 -4.92 -23.29 6.59
C SER A 229 -5.18 -22.07 5.70
N ALA A 230 -6.14 -21.23 6.08
CA ALA A 230 -6.45 -19.99 5.37
C ALA A 230 -5.25 -19.04 5.35
N LEU A 231 -4.58 -18.84 6.48
CA LEU A 231 -3.39 -17.98 6.58
C LEU A 231 -2.26 -18.49 5.70
N HIS A 232 -2.01 -19.80 5.72
CA HIS A 232 -1.01 -20.42 4.87
C HIS A 232 -1.34 -20.24 3.38
N ASP A 233 -2.59 -20.48 2.97
CA ASP A 233 -3.02 -20.33 1.57
C ASP A 233 -2.91 -18.88 1.09
N LEU A 234 -3.30 -17.90 1.93
CA LEU A 234 -3.14 -16.47 1.67
C LEU A 234 -1.66 -16.12 1.42
N CYS A 235 -0.77 -16.60 2.29
CA CYS A 235 0.67 -16.37 2.16
C CYS A 235 1.27 -17.07 0.93
N ALA A 236 0.87 -18.31 0.65
CA ALA A 236 1.47 -19.15 -0.39
C ALA A 236 1.15 -18.66 -1.81
N ARG A 237 -0.01 -18.03 -1.98
CA ARG A 237 -0.52 -17.59 -3.29
C ARG A 237 -0.25 -16.12 -3.59
N MET A 238 0.15 -15.34 -2.60
CA MET A 238 0.58 -13.96 -2.79
C MET A 238 2.04 -13.92 -3.25
N ARG A 239 2.30 -13.21 -4.35
CA ARG A 239 3.66 -12.99 -4.88
C ARG A 239 4.02 -11.51 -4.77
N LEU A 240 4.89 -11.18 -3.82
CA LEU A 240 5.42 -9.84 -3.65
C LEU A 240 6.39 -9.47 -4.79
N GLY A 241 6.54 -8.16 -4.99
CA GLY A 241 7.56 -7.58 -5.87
C GLY A 241 8.84 -7.22 -5.11
N PRO A 242 9.86 -6.71 -5.81
CA PRO A 242 11.05 -6.18 -5.16
C PRO A 242 10.70 -4.93 -4.33
N VAL A 243 11.42 -4.76 -3.21
CA VAL A 243 11.36 -3.53 -2.41
C VAL A 243 12.24 -2.46 -3.07
N GLU A 244 11.61 -1.41 -3.58
CA GLU A 244 12.31 -0.29 -4.20
C GLU A 244 12.52 0.83 -3.18
N LEU A 245 13.62 0.79 -2.42
CA LEU A 245 13.86 1.71 -1.29
C LEU A 245 13.82 3.19 -1.68
N LEU A 246 14.18 3.54 -2.92
CA LEU A 246 14.08 4.92 -3.41
C LEU A 246 12.64 5.45 -3.38
N SER A 247 11.64 4.59 -3.59
CA SER A 247 10.22 4.96 -3.47
C SER A 247 9.79 5.29 -2.04
N TYR A 248 10.60 4.96 -1.04
CA TYR A 248 10.36 5.29 0.37
C TYR A 248 11.22 6.48 0.83
N TYR A 249 12.34 6.76 0.16
CA TYR A 249 13.13 7.97 0.37
C TYR A 249 12.45 9.20 -0.25
N GLU A 250 11.87 9.04 -1.44
CA GLU A 250 11.07 10.04 -2.14
C GLU A 250 9.63 9.51 -2.32
N PRO A 251 8.82 9.44 -1.25
CA PRO A 251 7.49 8.87 -1.32
C PRO A 251 6.58 9.69 -2.22
N LEU A 252 5.66 8.99 -2.89
CA LEU A 252 4.57 9.60 -3.62
C LEU A 252 3.68 10.40 -2.66
N GLN A 253 2.97 11.38 -3.21
CA GLN A 253 2.05 12.24 -2.46
C GLN A 253 0.66 12.15 -3.05
N ARG A 254 -0.34 11.96 -2.19
CA ARG A 254 -1.75 12.09 -2.57
C ARG A 254 -2.18 13.55 -2.49
N ILE A 255 -2.70 14.08 -3.60
CA ILE A 255 -3.26 15.44 -3.69
C ILE A 255 -4.68 15.27 -4.22
N GLY A 256 -5.64 15.24 -3.28
CA GLY A 256 -7.03 14.91 -3.58
C GLY A 256 -7.16 13.51 -4.19
N GLN A 257 -7.71 13.41 -5.40
CA GLN A 257 -7.82 12.14 -6.13
C GLN A 257 -6.52 11.68 -6.81
N PHE A 258 -5.52 12.55 -6.99
CA PHE A 258 -4.31 12.26 -7.75
C PHE A 258 -3.17 11.76 -6.85
N VAL A 259 -2.33 10.88 -7.40
CA VAL A 259 -1.06 10.46 -6.78
C VAL A 259 0.09 10.99 -7.61
N THR A 260 0.98 11.75 -6.98
CA THR A 260 2.09 12.45 -7.63
C THR A 260 3.43 12.03 -7.05
N ASP A 261 4.52 12.10 -7.81
CA ASP A 261 5.85 11.98 -7.18
C ASP A 261 6.24 13.23 -6.37
N GLY A 262 7.20 13.09 -5.46
CA GLY A 262 7.62 14.17 -4.57
C GLY A 262 8.23 15.39 -5.28
N ARG A 263 8.50 15.31 -6.60
CA ARG A 263 9.09 16.41 -7.37
C ARG A 263 8.06 17.51 -7.69
N PHE A 264 6.77 17.26 -7.48
CA PHE A 264 5.75 18.28 -7.63
C PHE A 264 5.66 19.27 -6.45
N GLN A 265 6.56 19.15 -5.48
CA GLN A 265 6.72 20.08 -4.38
C GLN A 265 8.08 20.79 -4.51
N PHE A 266 8.08 22.11 -4.43
CA PHE A 266 9.28 22.94 -4.56
C PHE A 266 9.24 24.12 -3.60
N ARG A 267 10.38 24.81 -3.45
CA ARG A 267 10.48 25.99 -2.58
C ARG A 267 10.30 27.25 -3.44
N ARG A 268 9.35 28.10 -3.05
CA ARG A 268 9.09 29.37 -3.72
C ARG A 268 10.30 30.28 -3.57
N THR A 269 10.75 30.89 -4.66
CA THR A 269 12.01 31.63 -4.74
C THR A 269 12.07 32.82 -3.78
N ASN A 270 10.95 33.51 -3.54
CA ASN A 270 10.92 34.76 -2.78
C ASN A 270 11.03 34.59 -1.26
N ASP A 271 10.45 33.53 -0.69
CA ASP A 271 10.34 33.34 0.76
C ASP A 271 10.69 31.93 1.22
N ASN A 272 11.15 31.09 0.29
CA ASN A 272 11.62 29.74 0.55
C ASN A 272 10.54 28.80 1.13
N VAL A 273 9.26 29.19 1.02
CA VAL A 273 8.12 28.41 1.50
C VAL A 273 7.88 27.22 0.56
N PRO A 274 7.70 25.99 1.10
CA PRO A 274 7.34 24.85 0.29
C PRO A 274 5.93 25.03 -0.30
N VAL A 275 5.84 24.93 -1.62
CA VAL A 275 4.61 25.04 -2.39
C VAL A 275 4.47 23.84 -3.32
N ARG A 276 3.24 23.54 -3.71
CA ARG A 276 2.90 22.53 -4.71
C ARG A 276 1.64 22.95 -5.47
N PRO A 277 1.35 22.41 -6.66
CA PRO A 277 0.09 22.65 -7.32
C PRO A 277 -1.10 22.15 -6.49
N ASN A 278 -2.21 22.89 -6.52
CA ASN A 278 -3.44 22.44 -5.89
C ASN A 278 -4.15 21.36 -6.75
N GLU A 279 -5.13 20.65 -6.16
CA GLU A 279 -5.85 19.57 -6.85
C GLU A 279 -6.51 20.04 -8.17
N ALA A 280 -7.06 21.26 -8.19
CA ALA A 280 -7.73 21.79 -9.39
C ALA A 280 -6.74 22.02 -10.54
N THR A 281 -5.53 22.49 -10.24
CA THR A 281 -4.46 22.64 -11.23
C THR A 281 -3.99 21.28 -11.77
N ILE A 282 -3.86 20.27 -10.90
CA ILE A 282 -3.53 18.91 -11.35
C ILE A 282 -4.62 18.37 -12.29
N ALA A 283 -5.89 18.54 -11.93
CA ALA A 283 -7.01 18.16 -12.79
C ALA A 283 -7.00 18.91 -14.13
N LYS A 284 -6.70 20.20 -14.13
CA LYS A 284 -6.54 21.03 -15.34
C LYS A 284 -5.44 20.46 -16.25
N ILE A 285 -4.28 20.12 -15.70
CA ILE A 285 -3.15 19.53 -16.43
C ILE A 285 -3.55 18.18 -17.05
N VAL A 286 -4.08 17.27 -16.24
CA VAL A 286 -4.47 15.92 -16.68
C VAL A 286 -5.54 15.99 -17.76
N ASN A 287 -6.59 16.80 -17.58
CA ASN A 287 -7.68 16.94 -18.56
C ASN A 287 -7.21 17.56 -19.88
N TRP A 288 -6.34 18.57 -19.82
CA TRP A 288 -5.78 19.18 -21.02
C TRP A 288 -4.94 18.18 -21.81
N CYS A 289 -4.18 17.33 -21.11
CA CYS A 289 -3.35 16.29 -21.70
C CYS A 289 -4.18 15.10 -22.22
N ALA A 290 -5.29 14.74 -21.56
CA ALA A 290 -6.13 13.61 -21.98
C ALA A 290 -6.72 13.78 -23.39
N GLY A 291 -6.97 15.04 -23.81
CA GLY A 291 -7.38 15.36 -25.19
C GLY A 291 -6.25 15.30 -26.22
N ARG A 292 -5.01 14.96 -25.82
CA ARG A 292 -3.81 14.97 -26.65
C ARG A 292 -3.08 13.62 -26.54
N GLN A 293 -2.48 13.19 -27.64
CA GLN A 293 -1.63 11.99 -27.60
C GLN A 293 -0.32 12.33 -26.90
N PRO A 294 0.21 11.43 -26.04
CA PRO A 294 1.54 11.62 -25.49
C PRO A 294 2.57 11.57 -26.62
N ILE A 295 3.68 12.27 -26.43
CA ILE A 295 4.80 12.30 -27.39
C ILE A 295 5.90 11.36 -26.91
N SER A 296 6.79 10.96 -27.82
CA SER A 296 8.01 10.26 -27.43
C SER A 296 8.89 11.17 -26.58
N TYR A 297 9.67 10.58 -25.68
CA TYR A 297 10.60 11.34 -24.85
C TYR A 297 11.68 12.00 -25.71
N GLU A 298 12.03 11.40 -26.85
CA GLU A 298 12.88 12.01 -27.88
C GLU A 298 12.27 13.30 -28.44
N ASP A 299 11.02 13.25 -28.93
CA ASP A 299 10.32 14.43 -29.46
C ASP A 299 10.16 15.52 -28.41
N TYR A 300 9.92 15.13 -27.16
CA TYR A 300 9.88 16.04 -26.02
C TYR A 300 11.20 16.79 -25.83
N LEU A 301 12.33 16.07 -25.81
CA LEU A 301 13.66 16.68 -25.66
C LEU A 301 14.02 17.57 -26.85
N LEU A 302 13.67 17.15 -28.08
CA LEU A 302 13.87 17.95 -29.29
C LEU A 302 13.04 19.24 -29.25
N LYS A 303 11.77 19.18 -28.82
CA LYS A 303 10.96 20.39 -28.61
C LYS A 303 11.60 21.30 -27.56
N ARG A 304 12.02 20.75 -26.43
CA ARG A 304 12.56 21.52 -25.30
C ARG A 304 13.91 22.17 -25.61
N PHE A 305 14.84 21.42 -26.19
CA PHE A 305 16.25 21.85 -26.33
C PHE A 305 16.69 22.10 -27.78
N GLY A 306 15.95 21.59 -28.77
CA GLY A 306 16.35 21.60 -30.19
C GLY A 306 17.40 20.54 -30.55
N SER A 307 17.86 19.77 -29.57
CA SER A 307 18.84 18.69 -29.74
C SER A 307 18.72 17.67 -28.60
N LEU A 308 19.29 16.49 -28.80
CA LEU A 308 19.37 15.48 -27.74
C LEU A 308 20.61 15.73 -26.86
N PRO A 309 20.49 15.59 -25.53
CA PRO A 309 21.64 15.70 -24.63
C PRO A 309 22.75 14.72 -25.00
N VAL A 310 23.99 15.19 -24.96
CA VAL A 310 25.18 14.39 -25.29
C VAL A 310 25.27 13.18 -24.34
N GLY A 311 25.38 11.98 -24.92
CA GLY A 311 25.50 10.72 -24.17
C GLY A 311 24.18 9.98 -23.94
N LEU A 312 23.03 10.56 -24.30
CA LEU A 312 21.73 9.91 -24.20
C LEU A 312 21.47 9.00 -25.42
N ASN A 313 21.94 7.75 -25.36
CA ASN A 313 21.84 6.79 -26.48
C ASN A 313 20.93 5.59 -26.20
N SER A 314 20.17 5.60 -25.09
CA SER A 314 19.34 4.46 -24.68
C SER A 314 17.95 4.55 -25.32
N ARG A 315 17.67 3.70 -26.32
CA ARG A 315 16.32 3.59 -26.90
C ARG A 315 15.25 3.30 -25.85
N GLN A 316 15.57 2.56 -24.80
CA GLN A 316 14.64 2.32 -23.69
C GLN A 316 14.18 3.59 -22.97
N VAL A 317 15.01 4.65 -22.96
CA VAL A 317 14.64 5.94 -22.36
C VAL A 317 13.92 6.82 -23.38
N LEU A 318 14.41 6.85 -24.61
CA LEU A 318 13.89 7.70 -25.69
C LEU A 318 12.50 7.26 -26.18
N ASP A 319 12.21 5.96 -26.17
CA ASP A 319 10.91 5.39 -26.57
C ASP A 319 9.83 5.53 -25.49
N ARG A 320 10.15 6.08 -24.31
CA ARG A 320 9.15 6.37 -23.26
C ARG A 320 8.21 7.46 -23.75
N HIS A 321 6.98 7.42 -23.26
CA HIS A 321 5.96 8.40 -23.59
C HIS A 321 5.81 9.42 -22.45
N ILE A 322 5.59 10.68 -22.81
CA ILE A 322 5.37 11.79 -21.89
C ILE A 322 4.22 12.66 -22.39
N TYR A 323 3.35 13.08 -21.47
CA TYR A 323 2.35 14.11 -21.73
C TYR A 323 2.97 15.49 -21.51
N LEU A 324 3.02 16.33 -22.55
CA LEU A 324 3.54 17.68 -22.45
C LEU A 324 2.39 18.66 -22.20
N TYR A 325 2.30 19.26 -21.01
CA TYR A 325 1.38 20.35 -20.72
C TYR A 325 2.02 21.69 -21.07
N ASP A 326 1.58 22.26 -22.19
CA ASP A 326 2.03 23.54 -22.73
C ASP A 326 0.84 24.24 -23.44
N PRO A 327 -0.07 24.86 -22.66
CA PRO A 327 -1.24 25.52 -23.22
C PRO A 327 -0.91 26.77 -24.02
N ASP A 328 0.23 27.41 -23.74
CA ASP A 328 0.64 28.69 -24.33
C ASP A 328 1.56 28.52 -25.54
N ASN A 329 1.89 27.27 -25.90
CA ASN A 329 2.77 26.92 -27.02
C ASN A 329 4.13 27.64 -26.92
N LEU A 330 4.77 27.49 -25.76
CA LEU A 330 5.98 28.21 -25.40
C LEU A 330 7.20 27.73 -26.22
N PRO A 331 8.15 28.63 -26.51
CA PRO A 331 9.33 28.31 -27.32
C PRO A 331 10.28 27.36 -26.60
N GLY A 332 10.92 26.48 -27.37
CA GLY A 332 12.08 25.70 -26.93
C GLY A 332 13.36 26.54 -26.86
N PHE A 333 14.41 26.01 -26.24
CA PHE A 333 15.69 26.70 -26.06
C PHE A 333 16.27 27.25 -27.37
N HIS A 334 16.23 26.43 -28.43
CA HIS A 334 16.72 26.78 -29.77
C HIS A 334 15.95 27.92 -30.45
N GLN A 335 14.84 28.37 -29.86
CA GLN A 335 13.99 29.46 -30.36
C GLN A 335 14.11 30.74 -29.53
N LEU A 336 14.94 30.76 -28.47
CA LEU A 336 15.08 31.92 -27.56
C LEU A 336 16.05 33.00 -28.07
N GLY A 337 16.62 32.84 -29.27
CA GLY A 337 17.55 33.79 -29.87
C GLY A 337 18.94 33.80 -29.22
N ASP A 338 19.72 34.85 -29.49
CA ASP A 338 21.15 34.93 -29.14
C ASP A 338 21.42 35.20 -27.65
N THR A 339 20.44 35.76 -26.93
CA THR A 339 20.51 36.03 -25.48
C THR A 339 19.39 35.28 -24.74
N PRO A 340 19.50 33.95 -24.61
CA PRO A 340 18.43 33.12 -24.05
C PRO A 340 18.27 33.23 -22.53
N PHE A 341 19.22 33.88 -21.85
CA PHE A 341 19.23 34.05 -20.40
C PHE A 341 19.54 35.48 -19.98
N HIS A 342 18.97 35.88 -18.85
CA HIS A 342 19.36 37.06 -18.09
C HIS A 342 19.94 36.64 -16.74
N ILE A 343 20.87 37.44 -16.24
CA ILE A 343 21.48 37.26 -14.92
C ILE A 343 21.05 38.46 -14.07
N ASP A 344 20.36 38.19 -12.97
CA ASP A 344 19.97 39.18 -11.96
C ASP A 344 20.46 38.75 -10.57
N GLU A 345 20.09 39.50 -9.52
CA GLU A 345 20.48 39.22 -8.13
C GLU A 345 19.99 37.85 -7.63
N ASP A 346 18.95 37.27 -8.27
CA ASP A 346 18.36 35.98 -7.93
C ASP A 346 18.94 34.82 -8.77
N GLY A 347 19.84 35.09 -9.71
CA GLY A 347 20.57 34.09 -10.50
C GLY A 347 20.30 34.16 -12.01
N VAL A 348 20.41 33.00 -12.69
CA VAL A 348 20.22 32.88 -14.14
C VAL A 348 18.77 32.53 -14.44
N ARG A 349 18.08 33.34 -15.24
CA ARG A 349 16.69 33.11 -15.66
C ARG A 349 16.56 33.14 -17.19
N PRO A 350 15.65 32.35 -17.79
CA PRO A 350 15.33 32.49 -19.21
C PRO A 350 14.88 33.92 -19.55
N SER A 351 15.22 34.40 -20.74
CA SER A 351 14.86 35.77 -21.19
C SER A 351 13.37 35.99 -21.43
N GLN A 352 12.62 34.90 -21.62
CA GLN A 352 11.18 34.89 -21.79
C GLN A 352 10.62 33.53 -21.33
N PRO A 353 9.29 33.43 -21.06
CA PRO A 353 8.61 32.16 -20.84
C PRO A 353 8.97 31.11 -21.89
N SER A 354 9.31 29.89 -21.46
CA SER A 354 9.85 28.88 -22.38
C SER A 354 9.73 27.46 -21.82
N LEU A 355 9.93 26.47 -22.69
CA LEU A 355 9.97 25.05 -22.28
C LEU A 355 11.15 24.71 -21.33
N LEU A 356 12.04 25.65 -21.03
CA LEU A 356 13.08 25.45 -20.03
C LEU A 356 12.52 25.34 -18.61
N SER A 357 11.39 26.00 -18.30
CA SER A 357 10.73 25.96 -17.00
C SER A 357 10.00 24.64 -16.71
N ILE A 358 10.08 23.64 -17.61
CA ILE A 358 9.39 22.37 -17.44
C ILE A 358 9.90 21.60 -16.22
N ILE A 359 8.95 21.14 -15.40
CA ILE A 359 9.15 20.11 -14.40
C ILE A 359 8.59 18.79 -14.94
N GLU A 360 9.40 17.73 -14.85
CA GLU A 360 8.94 16.38 -15.11
C GLU A 360 8.40 15.75 -13.82
N VAL A 361 7.15 15.34 -13.86
CA VAL A 361 6.42 14.78 -12.71
C VAL A 361 5.62 13.55 -13.15
N VAL A 362 5.56 12.54 -12.29
CA VAL A 362 4.61 11.43 -12.45
C VAL A 362 3.29 11.78 -11.77
N ILE A 363 2.18 11.64 -12.50
CA ILE A 363 0.80 11.77 -11.99
C ILE A 363 0.06 10.48 -12.37
N ASP A 364 -0.46 9.74 -11.40
CA ASP A 364 -1.18 8.47 -11.57
C ASP A 364 -0.47 7.50 -12.55
N ASP A 365 0.81 7.22 -12.27
CA ASP A 365 1.71 6.36 -13.07
C ASP A 365 2.05 6.85 -14.50
N HIS A 366 1.62 8.05 -14.90
CA HIS A 366 1.95 8.65 -16.19
C HIS A 366 2.95 9.79 -16.03
N LEU A 367 3.92 9.88 -16.95
CA LEU A 367 4.93 10.95 -16.95
C LEU A 367 4.36 12.19 -17.64
N TYR A 368 4.46 13.34 -16.97
CA TYR A 368 4.08 14.65 -17.48
C TYR A 368 5.29 15.59 -17.49
N GLY A 369 5.44 16.36 -18.56
CA GLY A 369 6.27 17.56 -18.59
C GLY A 369 5.35 18.76 -18.45
N VAL A 370 5.39 19.43 -17.30
CA VAL A 370 4.53 20.58 -16.99
C VAL A 370 5.32 21.87 -17.17
N CYS A 371 4.92 22.71 -18.12
CA CYS A 371 5.55 24.01 -18.30
C CYS A 371 5.08 24.97 -17.19
N MET A 372 6.00 25.35 -16.30
CA MET A 372 5.67 26.11 -15.10
C MET A 372 5.36 27.58 -15.39
N ASP A 373 5.88 28.13 -16.48
CA ASP A 373 5.55 29.51 -16.91
C ASP A 373 4.09 29.66 -17.36
N SER A 374 3.39 28.56 -17.63
CA SER A 374 1.96 28.53 -17.95
C SER A 374 1.05 28.48 -16.71
N LEU A 375 1.61 28.55 -15.50
CA LEU A 375 0.89 28.46 -14.24
C LEU A 375 1.02 29.77 -13.44
N GLY A 376 -0.10 30.20 -12.85
CA GLY A 376 -0.19 31.41 -12.02
C GLY A 376 0.04 31.13 -10.54
N ALA A 377 0.10 32.18 -9.71
CA ALA A 377 0.29 32.02 -8.26
C ALA A 377 -0.89 31.27 -7.59
N GLU A 378 -2.10 31.41 -8.14
CA GLU A 378 -3.34 30.75 -7.74
C GLU A 378 -3.36 29.25 -8.03
N ASP A 379 -2.48 28.76 -8.91
CA ASP A 379 -2.35 27.34 -9.22
C ASP A 379 -1.63 26.56 -8.10
N PHE A 380 -1.06 27.26 -7.12
CA PHE A 380 -0.25 26.68 -6.05
C PHE A 380 -0.87 26.87 -4.66
N GLU A 381 -0.61 25.89 -3.80
CA GLU A 381 -0.91 25.94 -2.37
C GLU A 381 0.38 25.78 -1.55
N VAL A 382 0.36 26.31 -0.33
CA VAL A 382 1.45 26.12 0.64
C VAL A 382 1.35 24.72 1.24
N VAL A 383 2.47 24.01 1.29
CA VAL A 383 2.55 22.71 1.97
C VAL A 383 2.80 22.97 3.46
N LEU A 384 1.82 22.63 4.30
CA LEU A 384 1.86 22.79 5.75
C LEU A 384 2.74 21.74 6.45
#